data_AF-A0AAV1G1F5-F1
#
_entry.id   AF-A0AAV1G1F5-F1
#
_cell.length_a   1.000
_cell.length_b   1.000
_cell.length_c   1.000
_cell.angle_alpha   90.00
_cell.angle_beta   90.00
_cell.angle_gamma   90.00
#
_symmetry.space_group_name_H-M   'P 1'
#
loop_
_entity.id
_entity.type
_entity.pdbx_description
1 polymer ?
#
loop_
_entity_poly.entity_id
_entity_poly.type
_entity_poly.pdbx_seq_one_letter_code
_entity_poly.pdbx_strand_id
1 'polypeptide(L)'
;MSYPGYPPQAGGYPPQPGAYPPQPGAYPPQPGAYPPQAGGYPPQAGGYPPQPGAYPPQAGGYPPQAGGYPPQAGGYPPQAGGYPQAGGYPQAPPPGSWGGGPTGGYPSIGLDSLSNPGYNAGMANQMSAGMGGFPQNPSMFAQAPGGYPPAPQPSGYGAPLPNQQSFGLYPQPGGAMPQPQGPGMGYPGQPGQPMPGYPQAPSPNPPMAGYGGAPAPMPGYPKVPSPNPSMPAYGGGGAMPIAPAINRGFRGTIKDFPGADPLKDVEVLRKAMKGFGTDEQAIIDLLGSRSIKQRSALPRAYKTSYGKDLLKDLHSELSGDFRKLVMATLKTPAEYDAYELNSAIKGAGTDEACLIEILSSRSNAEIKEINRIYKQEYKKTLEDAISGDTSGHFRRLLVSLAQGNRDERENVDISLAKQDAQALYAAGENKLGTDESKFNAILCARSKSHLKAVFLEYQRMCGRDIEKSIGREMSGDLESGMLAVVKCIKNTPAYFAERLYKAMKGAGTKDRTLIRIMVTRSEVDMLDIRQEYVKNYGKSLYTHISGDTSGDYKKLLLKFCGGSD
;
A
#
# COMPACT_ATOMS: atom_id res chain seq x y z
N MET A 1 25.96 34.63 83.36
CA MET A 1 27.02 33.60 83.27
C MET A 1 27.15 33.19 81.81
N SER A 2 28.23 33.46 81.06
CA SER A 2 29.09 34.65 80.92
C SER A 2 30.35 34.24 80.14
N TYR A 3 30.29 34.28 78.80
CA TYR A 3 31.45 34.26 77.85
C TYR A 3 32.41 33.04 77.87
N PRO A 4 33.40 32.93 76.96
CA PRO A 4 33.63 33.58 75.63
C PRO A 4 33.65 32.53 74.47
N GLY A 5 33.96 32.79 73.19
CA GLY A 5 34.32 34.01 72.44
C GLY A 5 34.73 33.71 70.96
N TYR A 6 34.88 34.77 70.14
CA TYR A 6 35.39 34.80 68.74
C TYR A 6 36.95 34.63 68.69
N PRO A 7 37.70 34.51 67.54
CA PRO A 7 37.56 35.33 66.30
C PRO A 7 37.97 34.57 64.96
N PRO A 8 38.55 35.15 63.85
CA PRO A 8 38.07 34.86 62.48
C PRO A 8 39.19 34.53 61.42
N GLN A 9 38.90 34.72 60.12
CA GLN A 9 39.83 34.55 58.97
C GLN A 9 41.03 35.53 58.94
N ALA A 10 42.20 35.11 58.42
CA ALA A 10 43.15 35.93 57.62
C ALA A 10 44.32 35.11 56.98
N GLY A 11 44.70 35.43 55.73
CA GLY A 11 46.01 35.15 55.07
C GLY A 11 46.40 33.69 54.72
N GLY A 12 47.36 33.41 53.82
CA GLY A 12 47.99 34.26 52.76
C GLY A 12 49.39 33.80 52.27
N TYR A 13 49.62 33.75 50.94
CA TYR A 13 50.93 33.69 50.20
C TYR A 13 51.83 32.43 50.38
N PRO A 14 52.94 32.18 49.61
CA PRO A 14 53.53 32.87 48.44
C PRO A 14 53.69 31.92 47.17
N PRO A 15 54.75 31.85 46.29
CA PRO A 15 54.53 31.67 44.82
C PRO A 15 55.38 30.62 44.02
N GLN A 16 55.02 30.37 42.73
CA GLN A 16 55.83 30.05 41.50
C GLN A 16 56.98 28.97 41.54
N PRO A 17 57.26 28.17 40.47
CA PRO A 17 57.39 28.62 39.06
C PRO A 17 56.99 27.63 37.92
N GLY A 18 57.12 28.07 36.65
CA GLY A 18 57.31 27.20 35.46
C GLY A 18 56.07 27.05 34.54
N ALA A 19 55.82 27.96 33.59
CA ALA A 19 56.44 28.06 32.25
C ALA A 19 55.88 27.06 31.20
N TYR A 20 54.92 27.52 30.38
CA TYR A 20 54.44 26.85 29.18
C TYR A 20 55.32 27.19 27.95
N PRO A 21 55.49 26.28 26.98
CA PRO A 21 56.22 26.58 25.73
C PRO A 21 55.41 27.51 24.80
N PRO A 22 56.07 28.44 24.07
CA PRO A 22 55.39 29.39 23.18
C PRO A 22 54.96 28.76 21.85
N GLN A 23 53.93 29.33 21.22
CA GLN A 23 53.49 28.94 19.87
C GLN A 23 54.30 29.65 18.76
N PRO A 24 54.63 28.97 17.65
CA PRO A 24 55.03 29.63 16.40
C PRO A 24 53.78 30.18 15.71
N GLY A 25 53.67 31.51 15.58
CA GLY A 25 52.59 32.17 14.84
C GLY A 25 53.04 32.65 13.45
N ALA A 26 52.36 32.19 12.39
CA ALA A 26 52.32 32.84 11.08
C ALA A 26 51.15 32.28 10.25
N TYR A 27 50.25 33.16 9.77
CA TYR A 27 49.23 32.78 8.80
C TYR A 27 49.80 32.87 7.36
N PRO A 28 49.59 31.87 6.50
CA PRO A 28 49.80 32.05 5.05
C PRO A 28 48.68 32.97 4.49
N PRO A 29 49.00 33.94 3.61
CA PRO A 29 48.01 34.86 3.05
C PRO A 29 47.11 34.18 2.00
N GLN A 30 45.89 34.67 1.84
CA GLN A 30 44.99 34.21 0.77
C GLN A 30 45.31 34.88 -0.58
N PRO A 31 45.39 34.13 -1.69
CA PRO A 31 45.37 34.68 -3.04
C PRO A 31 43.91 34.92 -3.48
N GLY A 32 43.38 36.12 -3.24
CA GLY A 32 42.08 36.56 -3.73
C GLY A 32 42.19 37.48 -4.93
N ALA A 33 42.06 36.94 -6.15
CA ALA A 33 41.95 37.74 -7.38
C ALA A 33 41.20 36.97 -8.49
N TYR A 34 40.25 37.64 -9.16
CA TYR A 34 39.59 37.11 -10.36
C TYR A 34 40.47 37.32 -11.60
N PRO A 35 40.69 36.31 -12.48
CA PRO A 35 41.23 36.55 -13.81
C PRO A 35 40.16 37.20 -14.72
N PRO A 36 40.53 38.13 -15.62
CA PRO A 36 39.58 38.80 -16.50
C PRO A 36 39.11 37.90 -17.66
N GLN A 37 37.93 38.23 -18.23
CA GLN A 37 37.50 37.62 -19.49
C GLN A 37 38.37 38.08 -20.65
N ALA A 38 38.82 37.13 -21.48
CA ALA A 38 39.33 37.40 -22.82
C ALA A 38 38.37 36.77 -23.84
N GLY A 39 37.74 37.60 -24.68
CA GLY A 39 36.86 37.15 -25.75
C GLY A 39 37.64 36.87 -27.04
N GLY A 40 37.33 35.77 -27.73
CA GLY A 40 37.90 35.45 -29.03
C GLY A 40 37.50 34.05 -29.51
N TYR A 41 36.81 33.96 -30.65
CA TYR A 41 36.44 32.69 -31.27
C TYR A 41 37.57 32.20 -32.20
N PRO A 42 38.08 30.95 -32.06
CA PRO A 42 38.81 30.27 -33.11
C PRO A 42 37.84 29.71 -34.18
N PRO A 43 38.26 29.62 -35.46
CA PRO A 43 37.37 29.26 -36.57
C PRO A 43 37.08 27.76 -36.70
N GLN A 44 35.99 27.41 -37.39
CA GLN A 44 35.73 26.04 -37.83
C GLN A 44 36.68 25.62 -38.97
N ALA A 45 37.17 24.38 -38.92
CA ALA A 45 37.72 23.66 -40.05
C ALA A 45 37.11 22.24 -40.07
N GLY A 46 36.51 21.84 -41.18
CA GLY A 46 35.88 20.52 -41.33
C GLY A 46 36.79 19.51 -42.01
N GLY A 47 36.77 18.25 -41.53
CA GLY A 47 37.47 17.13 -42.16
C GLY A 47 37.53 15.91 -41.24
N TYR A 48 37.07 14.75 -41.74
CA TYR A 48 37.14 13.47 -41.01
C TYR A 48 38.39 12.67 -41.41
N PRO A 49 39.25 12.24 -40.46
CA PRO A 49 40.21 11.16 -40.65
C PRO A 49 39.61 9.78 -40.25
N PRO A 50 40.07 8.66 -40.83
CA PRO A 50 39.46 7.33 -40.65
C PRO A 50 39.99 6.54 -39.42
N GLN A 51 39.29 5.46 -39.07
CA GLN A 51 39.65 4.55 -37.97
C GLN A 51 40.75 3.53 -38.31
N PRO A 52 41.66 3.24 -37.38
CA PRO A 52 42.35 1.95 -37.24
C PRO A 52 41.73 1.09 -36.13
N GLY A 53 41.71 -0.23 -36.31
CA GLY A 53 41.19 -1.20 -35.33
C GLY A 53 42.28 -2.01 -34.60
N ALA A 54 41.85 -3.14 -34.02
CA ALA A 54 42.59 -4.12 -33.21
C ALA A 54 42.85 -3.75 -31.73
N TYR A 55 42.44 -4.65 -30.84
CA TYR A 55 42.76 -4.65 -29.40
C TYR A 55 43.98 -5.55 -29.12
N PRO A 56 44.77 -5.28 -28.05
CA PRO A 56 45.94 -6.08 -27.70
C PRO A 56 45.57 -7.44 -27.08
N PRO A 57 46.42 -8.48 -27.23
CA PRO A 57 46.18 -9.80 -26.66
C PRO A 57 46.57 -9.89 -25.17
N GLN A 58 45.83 -10.72 -24.41
CA GLN A 58 46.29 -11.30 -23.15
C GLN A 58 46.34 -12.83 -23.26
N ALA A 59 47.16 -13.48 -22.43
CA ALA A 59 47.47 -14.89 -22.54
C ALA A 59 47.10 -15.69 -21.28
N GLY A 60 46.66 -16.94 -21.48
CA GLY A 60 46.91 -18.04 -20.54
C GLY A 60 45.76 -18.49 -19.63
N GLY A 61 45.09 -19.58 -20.03
CA GLY A 61 44.75 -20.67 -19.10
C GLY A 61 43.38 -20.66 -18.40
N TYR A 62 42.41 -21.33 -19.02
CA TYR A 62 41.28 -21.96 -18.31
C TYR A 62 41.33 -23.49 -18.54
N PRO A 63 40.96 -24.32 -17.55
CA PRO A 63 40.96 -25.78 -17.70
C PRO A 63 39.83 -26.27 -18.62
N PRO A 64 39.99 -27.42 -19.30
CA PRO A 64 39.01 -27.92 -20.26
C PRO A 64 37.74 -28.43 -19.56
N GLN A 65 36.57 -28.00 -20.05
CA GLN A 65 35.29 -28.64 -19.70
C GLN A 65 35.07 -29.89 -20.58
N ALA A 66 34.59 -30.97 -19.97
CA ALA A 66 34.14 -32.15 -20.71
C ALA A 66 32.80 -31.87 -21.39
N GLY A 67 32.69 -32.18 -22.69
CA GLY A 67 31.45 -32.02 -23.45
C GLY A 67 30.50 -33.21 -23.28
N GLY A 68 29.18 -32.94 -23.32
CA GLY A 68 28.15 -33.97 -23.30
C GLY A 68 26.75 -33.40 -23.09
N TYR A 69 26.02 -33.13 -24.18
CA TYR A 69 24.60 -32.76 -24.12
C TYR A 69 23.73 -34.03 -23.99
N PRO A 70 22.90 -34.18 -22.95
CA PRO A 70 21.83 -35.18 -22.94
C PRO A 70 20.69 -34.74 -23.88
N PRO A 71 20.03 -35.68 -24.59
CA PRO A 71 18.96 -35.36 -25.53
C PRO A 71 17.65 -34.92 -24.82
N GLN A 72 16.87 -34.07 -25.49
CA GLN A 72 15.55 -33.66 -24.99
C GLN A 72 14.53 -34.80 -25.09
N ALA A 73 13.86 -35.10 -23.98
CA ALA A 73 12.66 -35.94 -23.97
C ALA A 73 11.41 -35.03 -23.94
N GLY A 74 10.67 -34.98 -25.04
CA GLY A 74 9.37 -34.30 -25.08
C GLY A 74 8.24 -35.22 -24.60
N GLY A 75 7.45 -34.78 -23.64
CA GLY A 75 6.28 -35.53 -23.15
C GLY A 75 5.48 -34.74 -22.12
N TYR A 76 4.18 -34.54 -22.36
CA TYR A 76 3.28 -33.94 -21.38
C TYR A 76 2.82 -35.00 -20.35
N PRO A 77 2.76 -34.69 -19.05
CA PRO A 77 2.09 -35.56 -18.08
C PRO A 77 0.57 -35.53 -18.32
N PRO A 78 -0.12 -36.69 -18.27
CA PRO A 78 -1.56 -36.77 -18.54
C PRO A 78 -2.41 -36.19 -17.40
N GLN A 79 -3.60 -35.69 -17.74
CA GLN A 79 -4.57 -35.19 -16.77
C GLN A 79 -5.29 -36.34 -16.03
N ALA A 80 -5.26 -36.33 -14.71
CA ALA A 80 -6.07 -37.21 -13.86
C ALA A 80 -7.49 -36.64 -13.68
N GLY A 81 -8.31 -36.72 -14.73
CA GLY A 81 -9.74 -36.38 -14.67
C GLY A 81 -10.59 -37.60 -14.29
N GLY A 82 -11.16 -37.63 -13.08
CA GLY A 82 -12.00 -38.72 -12.59
C GLY A 82 -13.29 -38.23 -11.93
N TYR A 83 -14.44 -38.60 -12.50
CA TYR A 83 -15.76 -38.31 -11.92
C TYR A 83 -16.19 -39.45 -10.97
N PRO A 84 -16.76 -39.14 -9.79
CA PRO A 84 -17.60 -40.07 -9.04
C PRO A 84 -19.09 -39.84 -9.40
N GLN A 85 -19.81 -40.90 -9.75
CA GLN A 85 -21.25 -40.86 -10.03
C GLN A 85 -22.06 -41.46 -8.87
N ALA A 86 -23.11 -40.76 -8.44
CA ALA A 86 -24.28 -41.18 -7.65
C ALA A 86 -24.16 -42.32 -6.61
N GLY A 87 -24.46 -42.02 -5.34
CA GLY A 87 -24.77 -43.07 -4.34
C GLY A 87 -25.31 -42.55 -2.99
N GLY A 88 -26.55 -42.90 -2.66
CA GLY A 88 -27.07 -43.00 -1.28
C GLY A 88 -27.58 -41.71 -0.59
N TYR A 89 -28.90 -41.64 -0.35
CA TYR A 89 -29.50 -40.76 0.67
C TYR A 89 -29.66 -41.51 2.00
N PRO A 90 -29.27 -40.94 3.15
CA PRO A 90 -29.73 -41.41 4.47
C PRO A 90 -31.15 -40.89 4.79
N GLN A 91 -31.97 -41.71 5.47
CA GLN A 91 -33.32 -41.33 5.90
C GLN A 91 -33.34 -40.60 7.26
N ALA A 92 -34.44 -39.90 7.54
CA ALA A 92 -34.70 -39.30 8.85
C ALA A 92 -35.29 -40.31 9.86
N PRO A 93 -35.01 -40.18 11.17
CA PRO A 93 -35.60 -41.02 12.22
C PRO A 93 -37.00 -40.54 12.66
N PRO A 94 -37.86 -41.41 13.26
CA PRO A 94 -39.23 -41.08 13.65
C PRO A 94 -39.37 -40.37 15.03
N PRO A 95 -40.56 -39.84 15.38
CA PRO A 95 -40.78 -39.02 16.58
C PRO A 95 -41.28 -39.78 17.82
N GLY A 96 -41.06 -39.23 19.04
CA GLY A 96 -41.66 -39.75 20.28
C GLY A 96 -41.47 -38.90 21.55
N SER A 97 -42.59 -38.61 22.24
CA SER A 97 -42.77 -38.26 23.67
C SER A 97 -41.96 -37.15 24.37
N TRP A 98 -42.61 -35.99 24.43
CA TRP A 98 -42.58 -34.88 25.40
C TRP A 98 -42.18 -35.14 26.87
N GLY A 99 -41.64 -34.09 27.52
CA GLY A 99 -41.67 -33.91 28.97
C GLY A 99 -41.20 -32.53 29.47
N GLY A 100 -42.12 -31.70 30.00
CA GLY A 100 -41.82 -30.47 30.76
C GLY A 100 -41.68 -29.16 29.96
N GLY A 101 -42.27 -28.07 30.48
CA GLY A 101 -42.14 -26.69 29.97
C GLY A 101 -41.48 -25.75 31.01
N PRO A 102 -41.69 -24.40 31.00
CA PRO A 102 -42.71 -23.67 30.22
C PRO A 102 -42.31 -22.33 29.54
N THR A 103 -43.05 -22.01 28.46
CA THR A 103 -43.54 -20.67 28.01
C THR A 103 -42.60 -19.49 27.66
N GLY A 104 -42.75 -19.01 26.40
CA GLY A 104 -42.63 -17.59 26.00
C GLY A 104 -41.62 -17.29 24.87
N GLY A 105 -41.97 -16.69 23.71
CA GLY A 105 -43.30 -16.41 23.16
C GLY A 105 -43.31 -15.45 21.94
N TYR A 106 -43.66 -15.95 20.75
CA TYR A 106 -43.97 -15.20 19.50
C TYR A 106 -42.77 -14.48 18.79
N PRO A 107 -42.88 -14.05 17.51
CA PRO A 107 -42.67 -14.99 16.39
C PRO A 107 -41.79 -14.46 15.23
N SER A 108 -41.42 -15.35 14.30
CA SER A 108 -40.61 -15.06 13.11
C SER A 108 -41.41 -14.80 11.83
N ILE A 109 -40.92 -13.86 11.01
CA ILE A 109 -41.08 -13.79 9.54
C ILE A 109 -39.69 -13.36 9.02
N GLY A 110 -39.09 -13.91 7.97
CA GLY A 110 -39.60 -14.76 6.89
C GLY A 110 -39.20 -14.09 5.57
N LEU A 111 -38.10 -14.53 4.95
CA LEU A 111 -37.38 -13.72 3.96
C LEU A 111 -36.92 -14.58 2.77
N ASP A 112 -37.79 -14.68 1.77
CA ASP A 112 -37.56 -15.38 0.51
C ASP A 112 -37.66 -14.44 -0.70
N SER A 113 -36.73 -14.64 -1.64
CA SER A 113 -36.83 -14.35 -3.08
C SER A 113 -37.11 -12.92 -3.62
N LEU A 114 -36.05 -12.41 -4.24
CA LEU A 114 -36.01 -11.92 -5.65
C LEU A 114 -36.45 -10.49 -6.03
N SER A 115 -35.84 -10.05 -7.14
CA SER A 115 -36.29 -9.02 -8.09
C SER A 115 -36.25 -7.54 -7.68
N ASN A 116 -35.14 -6.89 -8.05
CA ASN A 116 -35.12 -5.47 -8.43
C ASN A 116 -36.00 -5.27 -9.69
N PRO A 117 -36.87 -4.25 -9.73
CA PRO A 117 -36.77 -3.34 -10.86
C PRO A 117 -37.01 -1.85 -10.54
N GLY A 118 -36.39 -0.99 -11.35
CA GLY A 118 -37.09 0.15 -11.94
C GLY A 118 -37.10 1.46 -11.14
N TYR A 119 -36.24 2.39 -11.54
CA TYR A 119 -36.56 3.81 -11.42
C TYR A 119 -37.89 4.11 -12.13
N ASN A 120 -38.78 4.87 -11.48
CA ASN A 120 -39.47 5.95 -12.18
C ASN A 120 -39.70 7.13 -11.24
N ALA A 121 -39.83 8.33 -11.81
CA ALA A 121 -40.05 9.56 -11.07
C ALA A 121 -41.54 9.93 -11.02
N GLY A 122 -41.91 10.74 -10.03
CA GLY A 122 -43.17 11.51 -10.06
C GLY A 122 -44.21 11.11 -9.01
N MET A 123 -44.20 11.81 -7.89
CA MET A 123 -45.46 12.26 -7.28
C MET A 123 -45.27 13.65 -6.68
N ALA A 124 -46.24 14.53 -6.91
CA ALA A 124 -46.31 15.86 -6.33
C ALA A 124 -47.56 15.98 -5.47
N ASN A 125 -47.48 16.75 -4.39
CA ASN A 125 -48.58 17.30 -3.58
C ASN A 125 -49.70 16.33 -3.13
N GLN A 126 -49.89 16.21 -1.81
CA GLN A 126 -50.94 17.00 -1.14
C GLN A 126 -50.83 16.98 0.40
N MET A 127 -51.23 18.12 1.00
CA MET A 127 -51.75 18.35 2.37
C MET A 127 -50.89 17.86 3.58
N SER A 128 -50.45 18.66 4.57
CA SER A 128 -50.92 19.90 5.25
C SER A 128 -51.57 19.65 6.62
N ALA A 129 -50.77 19.73 7.70
CA ALA A 129 -51.16 20.17 9.06
C ALA A 129 -49.90 20.38 9.93
N GLY A 130 -49.89 21.33 10.90
CA GLY A 130 -48.80 21.42 11.91
C GLY A 130 -48.32 22.81 12.37
N MET A 131 -49.20 23.60 12.99
CA MET A 131 -48.98 24.85 13.78
C MET A 131 -47.56 25.37 14.12
N GLY A 132 -47.38 26.70 13.98
CA GLY A 132 -46.54 27.55 14.85
C GLY A 132 -45.22 28.10 14.24
N GLY A 133 -44.82 29.36 14.44
CA GLY A 133 -45.55 30.51 15.03
C GLY A 133 -44.67 31.73 15.36
N PHE A 134 -44.84 32.84 14.63
CA PHE A 134 -44.31 34.20 14.90
C PHE A 134 -42.76 34.41 14.84
N PRO A 135 -42.25 35.66 14.72
CA PRO A 135 -42.49 36.52 13.54
C PRO A 135 -41.22 37.27 13.04
N GLN A 136 -41.29 37.90 11.86
CA GLN A 136 -40.50 39.11 11.56
C GLN A 136 -41.37 40.20 10.92
N ASN A 137 -41.02 41.46 11.19
CA ASN A 137 -41.69 42.68 10.73
C ASN A 137 -41.07 43.17 9.39
N PRO A 138 -41.68 44.13 8.64
CA PRO A 138 -41.89 43.88 7.22
C PRO A 138 -41.43 45.02 6.28
N SER A 139 -41.75 44.81 5.00
CA SER A 139 -42.02 45.83 3.96
C SER A 139 -40.89 46.73 3.46
N MET A 140 -40.69 46.72 2.13
CA MET A 140 -40.75 47.90 1.26
C MET A 140 -41.09 47.50 -0.19
N PHE A 141 -42.00 48.26 -0.83
CA PHE A 141 -42.11 48.70 -2.25
C PHE A 141 -41.59 47.81 -3.42
N ALA A 142 -42.22 47.72 -4.61
CA ALA A 142 -43.44 48.35 -5.15
C ALA A 142 -44.03 47.54 -6.35
N GLN A 143 -45.17 47.99 -6.89
CA GLN A 143 -45.77 47.60 -8.19
C GLN A 143 -45.08 48.37 -9.36
N ALA A 144 -45.34 48.20 -10.67
CA ALA A 144 -46.58 47.86 -11.40
C ALA A 144 -46.28 47.30 -12.85
N PRO A 145 -47.23 47.18 -13.83
CA PRO A 145 -47.40 45.88 -14.55
C PRO A 145 -47.53 45.90 -16.10
N GLY A 146 -47.67 44.71 -16.70
CA GLY A 146 -48.16 44.47 -18.09
C GLY A 146 -47.66 43.14 -18.70
N GLY A 147 -48.37 42.43 -19.59
CA GLY A 147 -49.78 42.56 -20.00
C GLY A 147 -50.20 41.76 -21.26
N TYR A 148 -50.68 40.51 -21.11
CA TYR A 148 -51.42 39.68 -22.12
C TYR A 148 -50.67 39.26 -23.42
N PRO A 149 -51.24 38.41 -24.31
CA PRO A 149 -51.98 37.13 -24.15
C PRO A 149 -51.35 35.94 -24.96
N PRO A 150 -51.90 34.69 -24.95
CA PRO A 150 -51.20 33.48 -25.47
C PRO A 150 -51.79 32.80 -26.74
N ALA A 151 -50.94 32.00 -27.43
CA ALA A 151 -51.20 30.79 -28.28
C ALA A 151 -52.12 30.91 -29.53
N PRO A 152 -51.88 30.17 -30.66
CA PRO A 152 -52.21 28.72 -30.73
C PRO A 152 -51.40 27.84 -31.75
N GLN A 153 -51.83 26.58 -31.87
CA GLN A 153 -51.60 25.55 -32.93
C GLN A 153 -53.00 25.01 -33.38
N PRO A 154 -53.23 24.12 -34.39
CA PRO A 154 -52.33 23.19 -35.13
C PRO A 154 -52.65 23.05 -36.68
N SER A 155 -52.31 21.88 -37.28
CA SER A 155 -52.73 21.33 -38.62
C SER A 155 -52.03 21.85 -39.89
N GLY A 156 -51.92 21.11 -41.03
CA GLY A 156 -52.15 19.66 -41.31
C GLY A 156 -52.30 19.30 -42.83
N TYR A 157 -51.84 18.10 -43.24
CA TYR A 157 -52.05 17.37 -44.53
C TYR A 157 -51.36 17.83 -45.87
N GLY A 158 -50.99 16.85 -46.71
CA GLY A 158 -50.70 17.01 -48.16
C GLY A 158 -49.51 16.20 -48.73
N ALA A 159 -49.69 15.42 -49.81
CA ALA A 159 -48.65 14.67 -50.56
C ALA A 159 -49.04 14.56 -52.08
N PRO A 160 -48.17 14.16 -53.05
CA PRO A 160 -47.76 12.75 -53.21
C PRO A 160 -46.33 12.47 -53.77
N LEU A 161 -46.09 11.16 -54.04
CA LEU A 161 -44.90 10.39 -54.48
C LEU A 161 -44.52 10.56 -55.99
N PRO A 162 -43.47 9.90 -56.55
CA PRO A 162 -42.62 8.78 -56.06
C PRO A 162 -41.10 9.11 -56.04
N ASN A 163 -40.09 8.20 -55.93
CA ASN A 163 -39.93 6.73 -55.94
C ASN A 163 -38.60 6.38 -55.17
N GLN A 164 -38.09 5.16 -54.89
CA GLN A 164 -38.43 3.74 -55.14
C GLN A 164 -37.63 2.83 -54.13
N GLN A 165 -37.92 1.52 -54.11
CA GLN A 165 -37.11 0.39 -53.57
C GLN A 165 -37.17 0.10 -52.03
N SER A 166 -36.92 -1.18 -51.69
CA SER A 166 -37.37 -1.93 -50.49
C SER A 166 -36.40 -3.11 -50.23
N PHE A 167 -36.17 -3.67 -49.03
CA PHE A 167 -37.04 -4.60 -48.27
C PHE A 167 -36.50 -4.90 -46.84
N GLY A 168 -37.32 -5.47 -45.95
CA GLY A 168 -36.90 -6.17 -44.70
C GLY A 168 -36.89 -7.71 -44.88
N LEU A 169 -36.89 -8.59 -43.86
CA LEU A 169 -36.92 -8.50 -42.38
C LEU A 169 -36.67 -9.93 -41.78
N TYR A 170 -36.41 -10.09 -40.45
CA TYR A 170 -36.37 -11.36 -39.66
C TYR A 170 -35.18 -12.36 -39.88
N PRO A 171 -34.97 -13.43 -39.05
CA PRO A 171 -34.95 -13.51 -37.58
C PRO A 171 -33.79 -14.37 -36.96
N GLN A 172 -33.89 -14.67 -35.65
CA GLN A 172 -33.06 -15.56 -34.81
C GLN A 172 -32.95 -17.05 -35.29
N PRO A 173 -31.86 -17.76 -34.94
CA PRO A 173 -31.75 -19.22 -35.07
C PRO A 173 -31.78 -20.00 -33.73
N GLY A 174 -32.31 -21.22 -33.76
CA GLY A 174 -32.11 -22.24 -32.71
C GLY A 174 -32.73 -23.59 -33.11
N GLY A 175 -32.04 -24.72 -32.81
CA GLY A 175 -32.60 -26.07 -32.96
C GLY A 175 -31.74 -27.13 -33.67
N ALA A 176 -30.95 -27.87 -32.88
CA ALA A 176 -30.78 -29.34 -32.84
C ALA A 176 -30.40 -30.24 -34.07
N MET A 177 -29.53 -31.22 -33.78
CA MET A 177 -29.29 -32.53 -34.47
C MET A 177 -28.57 -32.55 -35.85
N PRO A 178 -28.02 -33.71 -36.34
CA PRO A 178 -27.81 -35.04 -35.72
C PRO A 178 -26.35 -35.59 -35.78
N GLN A 179 -26.13 -36.82 -35.28
CA GLN A 179 -24.90 -37.64 -35.49
C GLN A 179 -24.99 -38.55 -36.75
N PRO A 180 -23.85 -38.93 -37.36
CA PRO A 180 -23.69 -40.13 -38.20
C PRO A 180 -22.95 -41.28 -37.46
N GLN A 181 -23.04 -42.53 -37.98
CA GLN A 181 -22.57 -43.77 -37.32
C GLN A 181 -21.60 -44.62 -38.15
N GLY A 182 -20.63 -45.26 -37.48
CA GLY A 182 -19.98 -46.53 -37.88
C GLY A 182 -18.94 -46.50 -39.01
N PRO A 183 -18.32 -47.65 -39.36
CA PRO A 183 -18.43 -48.98 -38.76
C PRO A 183 -17.12 -49.43 -38.02
N GLY A 184 -17.10 -50.65 -37.46
CA GLY A 184 -15.93 -51.24 -36.78
C GLY A 184 -15.50 -52.61 -37.34
N MET A 185 -14.37 -53.15 -36.84
CA MET A 185 -13.79 -54.46 -37.21
C MET A 185 -13.09 -55.14 -36.00
N GLY A 186 -12.92 -56.47 -36.03
CA GLY A 186 -12.67 -57.31 -34.85
C GLY A 186 -11.22 -57.72 -34.51
N TYR A 187 -11.11 -58.57 -33.48
CA TYR A 187 -9.89 -59.18 -32.91
C TYR A 187 -9.36 -60.41 -33.69
N PRO A 188 -8.06 -60.77 -33.52
CA PRO A 188 -7.71 -62.02 -32.78
C PRO A 188 -6.48 -61.85 -31.84
N GLY A 189 -5.91 -62.94 -31.27
CA GLY A 189 -4.74 -62.87 -30.35
C GLY A 189 -4.06 -64.23 -30.01
N GLN A 190 -3.25 -64.25 -28.92
CA GLN A 190 -2.40 -65.35 -28.36
C GLN A 190 -1.05 -65.66 -29.10
N PRO A 191 -0.05 -66.38 -28.50
CA PRO A 191 0.29 -66.63 -27.06
C PRO A 191 1.82 -66.62 -26.66
N GLY A 192 2.12 -66.47 -25.35
CA GLY A 192 3.02 -67.40 -24.60
C GLY A 192 4.50 -67.08 -24.23
N GLN A 193 4.80 -67.11 -22.90
CA GLN A 193 6.09 -67.50 -22.21
C GLN A 193 7.37 -66.62 -22.37
N PRO A 194 8.40 -66.70 -21.47
CA PRO A 194 8.42 -66.90 -20.00
C PRO A 194 9.26 -65.82 -19.24
N MET A 195 9.44 -65.96 -17.91
CA MET A 195 10.14 -65.00 -17.00
C MET A 195 11.66 -65.25 -16.82
N PRO A 196 12.41 -64.26 -16.28
CA PRO A 196 13.13 -64.53 -15.01
C PRO A 196 13.34 -63.34 -14.02
N GLY A 197 12.89 -63.52 -12.76
CA GLY A 197 13.79 -63.50 -11.57
C GLY A 197 14.18 -62.21 -10.80
N TYR A 198 13.36 -61.83 -9.80
CA TYR A 198 13.72 -61.24 -8.48
C TYR A 198 14.48 -59.88 -8.39
N PRO A 199 14.53 -59.21 -7.20
CA PRO A 199 13.92 -59.53 -5.90
C PRO A 199 12.85 -58.52 -5.40
N GLN A 200 12.06 -58.91 -4.39
CA GLN A 200 11.06 -58.07 -3.71
C GLN A 200 11.62 -57.43 -2.42
N ALA A 201 11.04 -56.29 -2.04
CA ALA A 201 11.10 -55.72 -0.69
C ALA A 201 9.85 -56.15 0.14
N PRO A 202 9.93 -56.25 1.48
CA PRO A 202 8.90 -56.91 2.29
C PRO A 202 7.63 -56.08 2.53
N SER A 203 6.49 -56.80 2.65
CA SER A 203 5.18 -56.25 3.02
C SER A 203 4.95 -56.22 4.54
N PRO A 204 4.09 -55.32 5.06
CA PRO A 204 3.71 -55.27 6.48
C PRO A 204 2.68 -56.36 6.87
N ASN A 205 2.55 -56.62 8.17
CA ASN A 205 1.69 -57.67 8.77
C ASN A 205 0.77 -57.08 9.89
N PRO A 206 -0.16 -57.82 10.55
CA PRO A 206 -1.58 -57.42 10.56
C PRO A 206 -2.15 -56.91 11.92
N PRO A 207 -3.45 -56.52 11.99
CA PRO A 207 -4.01 -55.74 13.11
C PRO A 207 -5.04 -56.45 14.02
N MET A 208 -5.14 -55.98 15.27
CA MET A 208 -6.27 -56.03 16.24
C MET A 208 -5.85 -55.18 17.47
N ALA A 209 -6.68 -54.66 18.38
CA ALA A 209 -8.08 -54.20 18.45
C ALA A 209 -8.08 -53.21 19.65
N GLY A 210 -8.84 -52.12 19.79
CA GLY A 210 -10.21 -51.84 19.36
C GLY A 210 -11.03 -51.45 20.61
N TYR A 211 -11.25 -50.16 20.87
CA TYR A 211 -12.26 -49.64 21.81
C TYR A 211 -12.62 -48.19 21.44
N GLY A 212 -13.89 -47.80 21.61
CA GLY A 212 -14.41 -46.49 21.18
C GLY A 212 -14.43 -45.42 22.27
N GLY A 213 -14.39 -44.15 21.86
CA GLY A 213 -14.53 -42.98 22.72
C GLY A 213 -14.86 -41.72 21.90
N ALA A 214 -15.62 -40.79 22.49
CA ALA A 214 -16.00 -39.52 21.86
C ALA A 214 -14.83 -38.51 21.80
N PRO A 215 -14.85 -37.52 20.88
CA PRO A 215 -13.75 -36.56 20.74
C PRO A 215 -13.58 -35.67 21.97
N ALA A 216 -12.34 -35.63 22.49
CA ALA A 216 -11.94 -34.79 23.62
C ALA A 216 -11.62 -33.34 23.19
N PRO A 217 -11.72 -32.35 24.10
CA PRO A 217 -11.40 -30.95 23.82
C PRO A 217 -9.90 -30.69 23.59
N MET A 218 -9.57 -29.53 23.03
CA MET A 218 -8.21 -29.17 22.61
C MET A 218 -7.17 -29.18 23.77
N PRO A 219 -5.92 -29.62 23.52
CA PRO A 219 -4.88 -29.67 24.56
C PRO A 219 -4.55 -28.30 25.15
N GLY A 220 -4.53 -28.20 26.49
CA GLY A 220 -3.97 -27.06 27.20
C GLY A 220 -2.44 -27.06 27.14
N TYR A 221 -1.83 -25.89 26.99
CA TYR A 221 -0.37 -25.76 26.91
C TYR A 221 0.32 -26.11 28.25
N PRO A 222 1.53 -26.72 28.23
CA PRO A 222 2.27 -27.06 29.44
C PRO A 222 2.62 -25.85 30.31
N LYS A 223 2.48 -26.03 31.63
CA LYS A 223 2.88 -25.03 32.63
C LYS A 223 4.40 -25.08 32.81
N VAL A 224 5.10 -24.03 32.36
CA VAL A 224 6.57 -23.96 32.45
C VAL A 224 7.05 -23.70 33.90
N PRO A 225 8.26 -24.17 34.29
CA PRO A 225 8.81 -23.91 35.62
C PRO A 225 9.13 -22.43 35.89
N SER A 226 9.24 -22.08 37.17
CA SER A 226 9.50 -20.71 37.66
C SER A 226 10.86 -20.15 37.22
N PRO A 227 10.98 -18.83 36.97
CA PRO A 227 12.26 -18.20 36.62
C PRO A 227 13.31 -18.22 37.76
N ASN A 228 14.58 -18.22 37.35
CA ASN A 228 15.76 -18.15 38.23
C ASN A 228 15.86 -16.76 38.93
N PRO A 229 16.08 -16.67 40.26
CA PRO A 229 15.99 -15.41 41.00
C PRO A 229 17.24 -14.52 40.89
N SER A 230 17.42 -13.88 39.73
CA SER A 230 18.50 -12.90 39.46
C SER A 230 18.01 -11.61 38.77
N MET A 231 16.93 -11.02 39.28
CA MET A 231 16.39 -9.73 38.84
C MET A 231 16.30 -8.76 40.04
N PRO A 232 16.95 -7.58 40.00
CA PRO A 232 16.79 -6.56 41.04
C PRO A 232 15.33 -6.06 41.10
N ALA A 233 14.69 -6.23 42.24
CA ALA A 233 13.31 -5.80 42.46
C ALA A 233 13.21 -4.28 42.64
N TYR A 234 13.14 -3.53 41.54
CA TYR A 234 12.89 -2.09 41.58
C TYR A 234 11.39 -1.81 41.73
N GLY A 235 11.00 -1.26 42.88
CA GLY A 235 9.61 -0.88 43.18
C GLY A 235 9.19 0.45 42.55
N GLY A 236 7.90 0.76 42.62
CA GLY A 236 7.31 2.02 42.15
C GLY A 236 6.46 1.85 40.90
N GLY A 237 5.18 1.53 41.10
CA GLY A 237 4.19 1.51 40.02
C GLY A 237 3.81 2.91 39.57
N GLY A 238 4.41 3.39 38.47
CA GLY A 238 3.95 4.59 37.76
C GLY A 238 3.27 4.20 36.45
N ALA A 239 1.97 4.44 36.33
CA ALA A 239 1.29 4.36 35.03
C ALA A 239 1.87 5.46 34.13
N MET A 240 2.45 5.09 32.99
CA MET A 240 2.99 6.06 32.04
C MET A 240 1.87 6.95 31.52
N PRO A 241 1.99 8.29 31.57
CA PRO A 241 1.02 9.17 30.96
C PRO A 241 1.08 9.01 29.44
N ILE A 242 0.22 8.15 28.90
CA ILE A 242 -0.12 8.16 27.47
C ILE A 242 -0.83 9.50 27.24
N ALA A 243 -0.08 10.49 26.78
CA ALA A 243 -0.65 11.79 26.44
C ALA A 243 -1.82 11.56 25.46
N PRO A 244 -3.05 12.01 25.79
CA PRO A 244 -4.21 11.71 24.98
C PRO A 244 -4.02 12.25 23.56
N ALA A 245 -4.52 11.52 22.57
CA ALA A 245 -4.38 11.88 21.17
C ALA A 245 -5.03 13.25 20.91
N ILE A 246 -4.21 14.30 20.82
CA ILE A 246 -4.66 15.64 20.49
C ILE A 246 -5.34 15.57 19.12
N ASN A 247 -6.64 15.85 19.07
CA ASN A 247 -7.36 15.93 17.80
C ASN A 247 -6.89 17.17 17.03
N ARG A 248 -5.87 16.98 16.19
CA ARG A 248 -5.26 18.01 15.33
C ARG A 248 -6.10 18.32 14.08
N GLY A 249 -7.32 17.78 13.98
CA GLY A 249 -8.17 17.85 12.79
C GLY A 249 -7.56 17.11 11.60
N PHE A 250 -7.97 17.49 10.39
CA PHE A 250 -7.45 16.92 9.15
C PHE A 250 -5.99 17.31 8.89
N ARG A 251 -5.13 16.32 8.57
CA ARG A 251 -3.67 16.48 8.44
C ARG A 251 -3.11 16.33 7.02
N GLY A 252 -3.98 16.18 6.03
CA GLY A 252 -3.62 16.35 4.62
C GLY A 252 -3.41 17.83 4.23
N THR A 253 -2.70 18.01 3.13
CA THR A 253 -2.45 19.29 2.43
C THR A 253 -3.51 19.57 1.37
N ILE A 254 -3.96 18.54 0.65
CA ILE A 254 -5.06 18.61 -0.32
C ILE A 254 -6.40 18.39 0.42
N LYS A 255 -7.48 19.04 -0.03
CA LYS A 255 -8.83 19.01 0.57
C LYS A 255 -9.91 18.96 -0.50
N ASP A 256 -11.14 18.63 -0.13
CA ASP A 256 -12.32 18.80 -1.00
C ASP A 256 -12.44 20.28 -1.40
N PHE A 257 -12.38 20.57 -2.70
CA PHE A 257 -12.60 21.90 -3.24
C PHE A 257 -14.10 22.27 -3.17
N PRO A 258 -14.50 23.39 -2.54
CA PRO A 258 -15.90 23.78 -2.43
C PRO A 258 -16.53 24.03 -3.81
N GLY A 259 -17.70 23.43 -4.06
CA GLY A 259 -18.43 23.61 -5.32
C GLY A 259 -17.77 22.97 -6.55
N ALA A 260 -16.81 22.06 -6.38
CA ALA A 260 -16.24 21.30 -7.49
C ALA A 260 -17.33 20.52 -8.26
N ASP A 261 -17.26 20.60 -9.57
CA ASP A 261 -18.23 20.02 -10.50
C ASP A 261 -17.45 19.21 -11.53
N PRO A 262 -17.58 17.87 -11.55
CA PRO A 262 -16.76 17.04 -12.41
C PRO A 262 -17.03 17.27 -13.90
N LEU A 263 -18.18 17.87 -14.29
CA LEU A 263 -18.48 18.21 -15.68
C LEU A 263 -17.72 19.48 -16.13
N LYS A 264 -17.57 20.47 -15.24
CA LYS A 264 -16.75 21.67 -15.50
C LYS A 264 -15.26 21.35 -15.45
N ASP A 265 -14.85 20.51 -14.50
CA ASP A 265 -13.45 20.10 -14.37
C ASP A 265 -12.96 19.33 -15.61
N VAL A 266 -13.79 18.46 -16.19
CA VAL A 266 -13.43 17.79 -17.45
C VAL A 266 -13.47 18.71 -18.67
N GLU A 267 -14.22 19.81 -18.63
CA GLU A 267 -14.17 20.85 -19.67
C GLU A 267 -12.84 21.62 -19.64
N VAL A 268 -12.32 21.94 -18.45
CA VAL A 268 -10.98 22.53 -18.29
C VAL A 268 -9.91 21.59 -18.81
N LEU A 269 -9.91 20.31 -18.40
CA LEU A 269 -8.97 19.31 -18.91
C LEU A 269 -9.11 19.11 -20.42
N ARG A 270 -10.33 19.10 -20.97
CA ARG A 270 -10.57 18.97 -22.42
C ARG A 270 -10.05 20.17 -23.19
N LYS A 271 -10.12 21.40 -22.64
CA LYS A 271 -9.53 22.60 -23.24
C LYS A 271 -8.01 22.59 -23.18
N ALA A 272 -7.44 22.18 -22.05
CA ALA A 272 -5.99 22.09 -21.87
C ALA A 272 -5.32 21.11 -22.86
N MET A 273 -6.03 20.03 -23.24
CA MET A 273 -5.61 19.06 -24.26
C MET A 273 -6.21 19.33 -25.66
N LYS A 274 -6.28 20.61 -26.08
CA LYS A 274 -6.87 20.98 -27.38
C LYS A 274 -6.06 22.05 -28.11
N GLY A 275 -5.16 21.61 -28.98
CA GLY A 275 -4.51 22.48 -29.95
C GLY A 275 -3.23 21.86 -30.48
N PHE A 276 -2.22 22.71 -30.67
CA PHE A 276 -0.84 22.29 -30.76
C PHE A 276 -0.17 22.60 -29.43
N GLY A 277 0.41 21.57 -28.78
CA GLY A 277 0.83 21.64 -27.39
C GLY A 277 -0.35 21.51 -26.40
N THR A 278 0.00 21.45 -25.12
CA THR A 278 -0.91 21.23 -23.99
C THR A 278 -0.81 22.43 -23.04
N ASP A 279 -1.85 22.69 -22.24
CA ASP A 279 -1.78 23.62 -21.10
C ASP A 279 -1.52 22.83 -19.80
N GLU A 280 -0.24 22.57 -19.51
CA GLU A 280 0.14 21.89 -18.26
C GLU A 280 -0.26 22.68 -17.02
N GLN A 281 -0.30 24.02 -17.11
CA GLN A 281 -0.61 24.88 -15.96
C GLN A 281 -2.08 24.72 -15.53
N ALA A 282 -3.02 24.67 -16.47
CA ALA A 282 -4.42 24.36 -16.18
C ALA A 282 -4.59 22.95 -15.59
N ILE A 283 -3.81 21.97 -16.07
CA ILE A 283 -3.80 20.59 -15.52
C ILE A 283 -3.26 20.60 -14.08
N ILE A 284 -2.18 21.34 -13.80
CA ILE A 284 -1.59 21.49 -12.46
C ILE A 284 -2.55 22.17 -11.49
N ASP A 285 -3.15 23.28 -11.89
CA ASP A 285 -4.00 24.07 -11.00
C ASP A 285 -5.32 23.35 -10.69
N LEU A 286 -5.85 22.57 -11.62
CA LEU A 286 -7.02 21.71 -11.39
C LEU A 286 -6.65 20.50 -10.51
N LEU A 287 -5.72 19.63 -10.95
CA LEU A 287 -5.42 18.39 -10.23
C LEU A 287 -4.74 18.64 -8.87
N GLY A 288 -3.94 19.70 -8.77
CA GLY A 288 -3.34 20.19 -7.53
C GLY A 288 -4.29 20.97 -6.61
N SER A 289 -5.58 21.06 -6.93
CA SER A 289 -6.60 21.67 -6.05
C SER A 289 -7.85 20.82 -5.83
N ARG A 290 -7.86 19.54 -6.26
CA ARG A 290 -9.00 18.62 -6.09
C ARG A 290 -8.62 17.44 -5.19
N SER A 291 -9.50 17.04 -4.29
CA SER A 291 -9.34 15.79 -3.51
C SER A 291 -9.40 14.55 -4.41
N ILE A 292 -8.94 13.39 -3.93
CA ILE A 292 -9.00 12.16 -4.71
C ILE A 292 -10.44 11.65 -4.91
N LYS A 293 -11.34 12.00 -3.98
CA LYS A 293 -12.79 11.86 -4.12
C LYS A 293 -13.33 12.65 -5.31
N GLN A 294 -12.78 13.82 -5.60
CA GLN A 294 -13.14 14.65 -6.75
C GLN A 294 -12.42 14.17 -8.03
N ARG A 295 -11.11 13.90 -7.97
CA ARG A 295 -10.29 13.45 -9.11
C ARG A 295 -10.72 12.10 -9.69
N SER A 296 -11.12 11.14 -8.85
CA SER A 296 -11.60 9.81 -9.30
C SER A 296 -12.96 9.84 -10.03
N ALA A 297 -13.72 10.94 -9.95
CA ALA A 297 -14.93 11.13 -10.76
C ALA A 297 -14.61 11.55 -12.22
N LEU A 298 -13.47 12.20 -12.46
CA LEU A 298 -13.13 12.85 -13.73
C LEU A 298 -13.03 11.88 -14.93
N PRO A 299 -12.44 10.66 -14.83
CA PRO A 299 -12.36 9.76 -15.99
C PRO A 299 -13.75 9.35 -16.51
N ARG A 300 -14.69 9.12 -15.60
CA ARG A 300 -16.10 8.80 -15.92
C ARG A 300 -16.82 10.01 -16.50
N ALA A 301 -16.68 11.20 -15.90
CA ALA A 301 -17.28 12.42 -16.42
C ALA A 301 -16.76 12.76 -17.84
N TYR A 302 -15.45 12.64 -18.08
CA TYR A 302 -14.83 12.88 -19.40
C TYR A 302 -15.34 11.88 -20.45
N LYS A 303 -15.53 10.61 -20.05
CA LYS A 303 -16.13 9.58 -20.91
C LYS A 303 -17.59 9.88 -21.26
N THR A 304 -18.38 10.37 -20.31
CA THR A 304 -19.77 10.80 -20.54
C THR A 304 -19.84 12.05 -21.43
N SER A 305 -19.04 13.07 -21.17
CA SER A 305 -19.09 14.35 -21.89
C SER A 305 -18.51 14.31 -23.30
N TYR A 306 -17.50 13.46 -23.56
CA TYR A 306 -16.74 13.49 -24.81
C TYR A 306 -16.59 12.12 -25.51
N GLY A 307 -17.11 11.04 -24.94
CA GLY A 307 -16.95 9.66 -25.47
C GLY A 307 -15.52 9.11 -25.41
N LYS A 308 -14.55 9.92 -24.98
CA LYS A 308 -13.12 9.63 -24.93
C LYS A 308 -12.64 9.05 -23.60
N ASP A 309 -11.39 8.61 -23.55
CA ASP A 309 -10.72 8.15 -22.32
C ASP A 309 -9.74 9.23 -21.81
N LEU A 310 -9.94 9.68 -20.57
CA LEU A 310 -9.14 10.77 -19.97
C LEU A 310 -7.69 10.37 -19.72
N LEU A 311 -7.45 9.13 -19.28
CA LEU A 311 -6.10 8.66 -18.96
C LEU A 311 -5.30 8.46 -20.25
N LYS A 312 -5.95 7.96 -21.32
CA LYS A 312 -5.34 7.85 -22.65
C LYS A 312 -4.98 9.22 -23.22
N ASP A 313 -5.93 10.17 -23.25
CA ASP A 313 -5.70 11.52 -23.79
C ASP A 313 -4.54 12.20 -23.01
N LEU A 314 -4.57 12.24 -21.68
CA LEU A 314 -3.49 12.79 -20.86
C LEU A 314 -2.15 12.04 -21.02
N HIS A 315 -2.16 10.73 -21.31
CA HIS A 315 -0.93 9.98 -21.54
C HIS A 315 -0.29 10.29 -22.90
N SER A 316 -1.09 10.61 -23.93
CA SER A 316 -0.57 11.08 -25.23
C SER A 316 -0.04 12.51 -25.19
N GLU A 317 -0.67 13.39 -24.41
CA GLU A 317 -0.31 14.80 -24.30
C GLU A 317 0.94 15.01 -23.42
N LEU A 318 1.00 14.34 -22.26
CA LEU A 318 2.05 14.57 -21.27
C LEU A 318 3.25 13.64 -21.44
N SER A 319 4.41 14.01 -20.87
CA SER A 319 5.63 13.19 -20.89
C SER A 319 6.37 13.17 -19.54
N GLY A 320 7.46 12.40 -19.47
CA GLY A 320 8.35 12.32 -18.32
C GLY A 320 7.66 11.93 -17.00
N ASP A 321 8.23 12.41 -15.90
CA ASP A 321 7.73 12.20 -14.53
C ASP A 321 6.50 13.05 -14.21
N PHE A 322 6.28 14.15 -14.94
CA PHE A 322 5.02 14.90 -14.89
C PHE A 322 3.83 14.02 -15.31
N ARG A 323 3.95 13.27 -16.43
CA ARG A 323 2.94 12.28 -16.81
C ARG A 323 2.74 11.22 -15.74
N LYS A 324 3.82 10.66 -15.17
CA LYS A 324 3.73 9.64 -14.09
C LYS A 324 2.94 10.17 -12.89
N LEU A 325 3.24 11.39 -12.45
CA LEU A 325 2.56 12.08 -11.37
C LEU A 325 1.08 12.35 -11.70
N VAL A 326 0.76 12.87 -12.89
CA VAL A 326 -0.63 13.11 -13.31
C VAL A 326 -1.45 11.81 -13.40
N MET A 327 -0.85 10.71 -13.89
CA MET A 327 -1.50 9.39 -13.91
C MET A 327 -1.72 8.83 -12.50
N ALA A 328 -0.74 8.95 -11.61
CA ALA A 328 -0.88 8.57 -10.19
C ALA A 328 -1.99 9.39 -9.49
N THR A 329 -2.10 10.68 -9.82
CA THR A 329 -3.10 11.61 -9.28
C THR A 329 -4.55 11.25 -9.66
N LEU A 330 -4.78 10.43 -10.69
CA LEU A 330 -6.13 10.01 -11.11
C LEU A 330 -6.56 8.65 -10.53
N LYS A 331 -5.75 8.04 -9.65
CA LYS A 331 -6.04 6.76 -8.99
C LYS A 331 -6.30 6.96 -7.50
N THR A 332 -7.29 6.27 -6.95
CA THR A 332 -7.46 6.19 -5.48
C THR A 332 -6.20 5.58 -4.83
N PRO A 333 -5.93 5.85 -3.53
CA PRO A 333 -4.70 5.37 -2.90
C PRO A 333 -4.52 3.85 -3.02
N ALA A 334 -5.59 3.07 -2.84
CA ALA A 334 -5.54 1.61 -2.96
C ALA A 334 -5.37 1.11 -4.40
N GLU A 335 -5.93 1.79 -5.41
CA GLU A 335 -5.66 1.49 -6.82
C GLU A 335 -4.22 1.80 -7.22
N TYR A 336 -3.64 2.87 -6.66
CA TYR A 336 -2.26 3.24 -6.96
C TYR A 336 -1.26 2.37 -6.20
N ASP A 337 -1.55 2.00 -4.94
CA ASP A 337 -0.76 1.03 -4.19
C ASP A 337 -0.80 -0.36 -4.84
N ALA A 338 -1.96 -0.85 -5.28
CA ALA A 338 -2.06 -2.11 -6.02
C ALA A 338 -1.25 -2.09 -7.32
N TYR A 339 -1.27 -0.97 -8.05
CA TYR A 339 -0.41 -0.75 -9.22
C TYR A 339 1.08 -0.74 -8.85
N GLU A 340 1.47 -0.02 -7.80
CA GLU A 340 2.86 0.11 -7.38
C GLU A 340 3.45 -1.21 -6.85
N LEU A 341 2.65 -2.01 -6.14
CA LEU A 341 2.99 -3.37 -5.73
C LEU A 341 3.17 -4.30 -6.93
N ASN A 342 2.23 -4.28 -7.90
CA ASN A 342 2.35 -5.11 -9.10
C ASN A 342 3.57 -4.69 -9.94
N SER A 343 3.84 -3.40 -10.08
CA SER A 343 5.06 -2.88 -10.72
C SER A 343 6.30 -2.90 -9.82
N ALA A 344 6.22 -3.49 -8.62
CA ALA A 344 7.37 -3.86 -7.79
C ALA A 344 7.68 -5.36 -7.86
N ILE A 345 6.72 -6.19 -8.29
CA ILE A 345 6.84 -7.65 -8.47
C ILE A 345 7.06 -8.01 -9.95
N LYS A 346 6.52 -7.22 -10.89
CA LYS A 346 6.60 -7.51 -12.31
C LYS A 346 7.90 -6.98 -12.92
N GLY A 347 8.92 -7.83 -13.03
CA GLY A 347 10.15 -7.50 -13.74
C GLY A 347 11.18 -8.62 -13.78
N ALA A 348 12.43 -8.22 -14.02
CA ALA A 348 13.60 -8.99 -13.61
C ALA A 348 14.14 -8.34 -12.33
N GLY A 349 14.06 -9.05 -11.21
CA GLY A 349 14.24 -8.47 -9.89
C GLY A 349 12.98 -7.77 -9.35
N THR A 350 12.95 -7.57 -8.05
CA THR A 350 11.83 -7.01 -7.28
C THR A 350 12.20 -5.58 -6.81
N ASP A 351 11.22 -4.76 -6.42
CA ASP A 351 11.42 -3.49 -5.70
C ASP A 351 10.97 -3.69 -4.24
N GLU A 352 11.81 -4.38 -3.46
CA GLU A 352 11.57 -4.71 -2.05
C GLU A 352 11.31 -3.45 -1.24
N ALA A 353 12.02 -2.37 -1.56
CA ALA A 353 11.85 -1.08 -0.94
C ALA A 353 10.43 -0.51 -1.12
N CYS A 354 9.76 -0.74 -2.26
CA CYS A 354 8.36 -0.41 -2.48
C CYS A 354 7.42 -1.32 -1.69
N LEU A 355 7.63 -2.65 -1.75
CA LEU A 355 6.82 -3.64 -1.01
C LEU A 355 6.82 -3.34 0.49
N ILE A 356 8.00 -3.07 1.05
CA ILE A 356 8.19 -2.68 2.46
C ILE A 356 7.47 -1.36 2.77
N GLU A 357 7.49 -0.36 1.87
CA GLU A 357 6.86 0.94 2.09
C GLU A 357 5.34 0.83 2.28
N ILE A 358 4.69 0.13 1.36
CA ILE A 358 3.23 0.02 1.36
C ILE A 358 2.81 -0.92 2.50
N LEU A 359 3.33 -2.15 2.54
CA LEU A 359 2.84 -3.18 3.45
C LEU A 359 3.12 -2.90 4.93
N SER A 360 4.16 -2.12 5.28
CA SER A 360 4.42 -1.73 6.67
C SER A 360 3.63 -0.50 7.16
N SER A 361 3.13 0.35 6.25
CA SER A 361 2.56 1.66 6.60
C SER A 361 1.03 1.69 6.64
N ARG A 362 0.38 0.95 5.75
CA ARG A 362 -1.09 0.93 5.58
C ARG A 362 -1.80 0.26 6.77
N SER A 363 -3.08 0.60 6.94
CA SER A 363 -4.03 -0.01 7.87
C SER A 363 -4.59 -1.34 7.35
N ASN A 364 -5.27 -2.10 8.21
CA ASN A 364 -5.96 -3.32 7.81
C ASN A 364 -6.98 -3.06 6.68
N ALA A 365 -7.73 -1.97 6.77
CA ALA A 365 -8.74 -1.58 5.79
C ALA A 365 -8.12 -1.25 4.42
N GLU A 366 -7.05 -0.45 4.40
CA GLU A 366 -6.29 -0.14 3.18
C GLU A 366 -5.71 -1.42 2.55
N ILE A 367 -5.09 -2.31 3.33
CA ILE A 367 -4.54 -3.59 2.83
C ILE A 367 -5.64 -4.50 2.25
N LYS A 368 -6.80 -4.57 2.90
CA LYS A 368 -7.94 -5.39 2.42
C LYS A 368 -8.51 -4.86 1.10
N GLU A 369 -8.58 -3.54 0.93
CA GLU A 369 -9.01 -2.94 -0.34
C GLU A 369 -7.94 -3.07 -1.44
N ILE A 370 -6.65 -2.92 -1.10
CA ILE A 370 -5.52 -3.21 -2.00
C ILE A 370 -5.60 -4.66 -2.50
N ASN A 371 -5.81 -5.63 -1.61
CA ASN A 371 -5.98 -7.05 -1.98
C ASN A 371 -7.16 -7.28 -2.93
N ARG A 372 -8.30 -6.61 -2.67
CA ARG A 372 -9.50 -6.68 -3.52
C ARG A 372 -9.20 -6.17 -4.93
N ILE A 373 -8.58 -5.00 -5.04
CA ILE A 373 -8.22 -4.38 -6.33
C ILE A 373 -7.13 -5.19 -7.04
N TYR A 374 -6.08 -5.62 -6.35
CA TYR A 374 -4.99 -6.40 -6.94
C TYR A 374 -5.52 -7.70 -7.58
N LYS A 375 -6.41 -8.42 -6.88
CA LYS A 375 -7.07 -9.62 -7.41
C LYS A 375 -8.02 -9.31 -8.58
N GLN A 376 -8.72 -8.17 -8.52
CA GLN A 376 -9.60 -7.70 -9.59
C GLN A 376 -8.82 -7.39 -10.87
N GLU A 377 -7.72 -6.64 -10.78
CA GLU A 377 -6.96 -6.18 -11.95
C GLU A 377 -6.03 -7.27 -12.51
N TYR A 378 -5.24 -7.91 -11.65
CA TYR A 378 -4.15 -8.81 -12.07
C TYR A 378 -4.52 -10.30 -12.07
N LYS A 379 -5.75 -10.64 -11.67
CA LYS A 379 -6.33 -12.01 -11.64
C LYS A 379 -5.54 -13.04 -10.79
N LYS A 380 -4.59 -12.57 -10.00
CA LYS A 380 -3.73 -13.31 -9.05
C LYS A 380 -3.85 -12.62 -7.68
N THR A 381 -3.74 -13.33 -6.55
CA THR A 381 -3.74 -12.63 -5.26
C THR A 381 -2.39 -11.92 -5.02
N LEU A 382 -2.39 -10.91 -4.16
CA LEU A 382 -1.14 -10.24 -3.75
C LEU A 382 -0.22 -11.21 -2.99
N GLU A 383 -0.79 -12.12 -2.20
CA GLU A 383 -0.03 -13.17 -1.50
C GLU A 383 0.66 -14.14 -2.46
N ASP A 384 -0.02 -14.63 -3.50
CA ASP A 384 0.58 -15.46 -4.55
C ASP A 384 1.66 -14.70 -5.33
N ALA A 385 1.50 -13.38 -5.48
CA ALA A 385 2.43 -12.51 -6.18
C ALA A 385 3.72 -12.34 -5.38
N ILE A 386 3.62 -11.88 -4.14
CA ILE A 386 4.72 -11.79 -3.16
C ILE A 386 5.41 -13.14 -3.00
N SER A 387 4.64 -14.23 -2.91
CA SER A 387 5.20 -15.55 -2.60
C SER A 387 5.99 -16.20 -3.74
N GLY A 388 5.72 -15.79 -4.98
CA GLY A 388 6.49 -16.22 -6.15
C GLY A 388 7.79 -15.45 -6.34
N ASP A 389 7.81 -14.16 -6.03
CA ASP A 389 8.96 -13.27 -6.22
C ASP A 389 9.95 -13.31 -5.04
N THR A 390 9.43 -13.37 -3.81
CA THR A 390 10.24 -13.21 -2.59
C THR A 390 10.49 -14.55 -1.88
N SER A 391 11.51 -14.62 -1.04
CA SER A 391 11.94 -15.86 -0.38
C SER A 391 12.19 -15.72 1.13
N GLY A 392 12.52 -16.85 1.77
CA GLY A 392 12.95 -16.90 3.17
C GLY A 392 11.97 -16.28 4.17
N HIS A 393 12.53 -15.60 5.17
CA HIS A 393 11.77 -14.94 6.23
C HIS A 393 11.22 -13.57 5.78
N PHE A 394 11.84 -12.95 4.75
CA PHE A 394 11.32 -11.73 4.13
C PHE A 394 9.96 -11.95 3.47
N ARG A 395 9.79 -13.04 2.69
CA ARG A 395 8.48 -13.48 2.20
C ARG A 395 7.46 -13.63 3.32
N ARG A 396 7.82 -14.31 4.42
CA ARG A 396 6.92 -14.52 5.57
C ARG A 396 6.46 -13.18 6.17
N LEU A 397 7.36 -12.21 6.31
CA LEU A 397 7.05 -10.86 6.76
C LEU A 397 6.05 -10.16 5.82
N LEU A 398 6.35 -10.10 4.51
CA LEU A 398 5.48 -9.42 3.55
C LEU A 398 4.09 -10.08 3.45
N VAL A 399 4.03 -11.42 3.43
CA VAL A 399 2.76 -12.17 3.44
C VAL A 399 1.95 -11.91 4.71
N SER A 400 2.61 -11.83 5.88
CA SER A 400 1.95 -11.54 7.17
C SER A 400 1.35 -10.14 7.20
N LEU A 401 2.03 -9.15 6.63
CA LEU A 401 1.53 -7.78 6.48
C LEU A 401 0.38 -7.71 5.46
N ALA A 402 0.51 -8.41 4.33
CA ALA A 402 -0.49 -8.45 3.28
C ALA A 402 -1.83 -9.09 3.70
N GLN A 403 -1.91 -9.80 4.83
CA GLN A 403 -3.19 -10.28 5.39
C GLN A 403 -4.11 -9.13 5.85
N GLY A 404 -3.56 -7.98 6.25
CA GLY A 404 -4.37 -6.89 6.81
C GLY A 404 -5.16 -7.30 8.05
N ASN A 405 -4.59 -8.17 8.90
CA ASN A 405 -5.23 -8.79 10.06
C ASN A 405 -4.46 -8.51 11.37
N ARG A 406 -3.90 -7.31 11.51
CA ARG A 406 -3.33 -6.85 12.79
C ARG A 406 -4.45 -6.60 13.81
N ASP A 407 -4.19 -6.81 15.09
CA ASP A 407 -5.07 -6.36 16.17
C ASP A 407 -5.21 -4.82 16.16
N GLU A 408 -6.43 -4.29 16.22
CA GLU A 408 -6.70 -2.85 16.18
C GLU A 408 -7.14 -2.29 17.54
N ARG A 409 -7.09 -3.10 18.61
CA ARG A 409 -7.41 -2.66 19.98
C ARG A 409 -6.40 -1.65 20.51
N GLU A 410 -6.91 -0.51 21.00
CA GLU A 410 -6.09 0.53 21.62
C GLU A 410 -5.74 0.26 23.09
N ASN A 411 -6.54 -0.55 23.79
CA ASN A 411 -6.29 -0.88 25.19
C ASN A 411 -5.07 -1.81 25.34
N VAL A 412 -4.15 -1.45 26.23
CA VAL A 412 -2.87 -2.14 26.40
C VAL A 412 -2.87 -2.98 27.68
N ASP A 413 -2.61 -4.28 27.54
CA ASP A 413 -2.22 -5.14 28.66
C ASP A 413 -0.71 -5.01 28.90
N ILE A 414 -0.33 -4.34 29.99
CA ILE A 414 1.07 -4.12 30.37
C ILE A 414 1.78 -5.42 30.79
N SER A 415 1.05 -6.42 31.28
CA SER A 415 1.62 -7.76 31.59
C SER A 415 1.96 -8.48 30.29
N LEU A 416 1.04 -8.52 29.32
CA LEU A 416 1.31 -9.07 28.00
C LEU A 416 2.40 -8.28 27.26
N ALA A 417 2.46 -6.95 27.42
CA ALA A 417 3.51 -6.14 26.80
C ALA A 417 4.91 -6.49 27.32
N LYS A 418 5.04 -6.76 28.63
CA LYS A 418 6.28 -7.29 29.23
C LYS A 418 6.62 -8.69 28.73
N GLN A 419 5.63 -9.58 28.61
CA GLN A 419 5.83 -10.94 28.10
C GLN A 419 6.28 -10.95 26.63
N ASP A 420 5.66 -10.15 25.76
CA ASP A 420 6.06 -10.00 24.36
C ASP A 420 7.46 -9.37 24.24
N ALA A 421 7.78 -8.37 25.07
CA ALA A 421 9.12 -7.78 25.11
C ALA A 421 10.18 -8.80 25.56
N GLN A 422 9.87 -9.63 26.57
CA GLN A 422 10.76 -10.71 27.02
C GLN A 422 10.93 -11.79 25.94
N ALA A 423 9.86 -12.10 25.20
CA ALA A 423 9.90 -13.03 24.08
C ALA A 423 10.75 -12.51 22.91
N LEU A 424 10.69 -11.20 22.61
CA LEU A 424 11.58 -10.56 21.63
C LEU A 424 13.05 -10.56 22.10
N TYR A 425 13.31 -10.38 23.39
CA TYR A 425 14.67 -10.41 23.95
C TYR A 425 15.25 -11.83 23.91
N ALA A 426 14.45 -12.84 24.29
CA ALA A 426 14.79 -14.25 24.18
C ALA A 426 14.97 -14.74 22.72
N ALA A 427 14.35 -14.05 21.75
CA ALA A 427 14.46 -14.33 20.32
C ALA A 427 15.62 -13.62 19.60
N GLY A 428 16.35 -12.74 20.29
CA GLY A 428 17.48 -11.98 19.75
C GLY A 428 18.66 -11.96 20.73
N GLU A 429 18.93 -10.81 21.36
CA GLU A 429 20.11 -10.51 22.20
C GLU A 429 20.47 -11.58 23.27
N ASN A 430 19.54 -12.45 23.69
CA ASN A 430 19.78 -13.52 24.68
C ASN A 430 20.12 -14.89 24.06
N LYS A 431 20.44 -14.98 22.76
CA LYS A 431 20.84 -16.21 22.08
C LYS A 431 21.82 -15.91 20.93
N LEU A 432 22.47 -16.95 20.39
CA LEU A 432 23.25 -16.84 19.16
C LEU A 432 22.31 -16.98 17.95
N GLY A 433 22.22 -15.92 17.14
CA GLY A 433 21.32 -15.84 15.99
C GLY A 433 19.85 -15.82 16.38
N THR A 434 18.97 -15.58 15.42
CA THR A 434 17.65 -14.98 15.71
C THR A 434 16.50 -16.00 15.69
N ASP A 435 15.36 -15.67 16.28
CA ASP A 435 14.06 -16.27 15.92
C ASP A 435 13.21 -15.17 15.27
N GLU A 436 13.44 -14.96 13.97
CA GLU A 436 12.75 -13.95 13.18
C GLU A 436 11.27 -14.33 12.97
N SER A 437 10.90 -15.58 13.23
CA SER A 437 9.51 -16.03 13.25
C SER A 437 8.79 -15.51 14.49
N LYS A 438 9.46 -15.42 15.66
CA LYS A 438 8.96 -14.73 16.85
C LYS A 438 8.78 -13.24 16.60
N PHE A 439 9.80 -12.59 16.02
CA PHE A 439 9.74 -11.17 15.65
C PHE A 439 8.55 -10.92 14.71
N ASN A 440 8.40 -11.70 13.63
CA ASN A 440 7.27 -11.58 12.72
C ASN A 440 5.91 -11.77 13.43
N ALA A 441 5.75 -12.83 14.22
CA ALA A 441 4.50 -13.14 14.91
C ALA A 441 4.06 -12.02 15.89
N ILE A 442 5.01 -11.38 16.59
CA ILE A 442 4.71 -10.27 17.51
C ILE A 442 4.52 -8.96 16.73
N LEU A 443 5.48 -8.59 15.88
CA LEU A 443 5.52 -7.28 15.20
C LEU A 443 4.43 -7.11 14.14
N CYS A 444 3.90 -8.19 13.55
CA CYS A 444 2.83 -8.11 12.55
C CYS A 444 1.43 -8.24 13.16
N ALA A 445 1.22 -9.07 14.18
CA ALA A 445 -0.12 -9.36 14.71
C ALA A 445 -0.58 -8.42 15.83
N ARG A 446 0.30 -7.94 16.71
CA ARG A 446 -0.09 -7.10 17.87
C ARG A 446 -0.48 -5.67 17.45
N SER A 447 -1.30 -5.00 18.26
CA SER A 447 -1.79 -3.66 17.93
C SER A 447 -0.70 -2.59 18.01
N LYS A 448 -0.91 -1.47 17.30
CA LYS A 448 0.06 -0.35 17.30
C LYS A 448 0.24 0.24 18.70
N SER A 449 -0.82 0.31 19.51
CA SER A 449 -0.75 0.77 20.92
C SER A 449 -0.02 -0.23 21.81
N HIS A 450 -0.31 -1.53 21.66
CA HIS A 450 0.39 -2.59 22.40
C HIS A 450 1.89 -2.61 22.08
N LEU A 451 2.26 -2.58 20.80
CA LEU A 451 3.67 -2.62 20.39
C LEU A 451 4.47 -1.39 20.82
N LYS A 452 3.85 -0.20 20.94
CA LYS A 452 4.50 0.96 21.57
C LYS A 452 4.88 0.68 23.03
N ALA A 453 4.03 -0.01 23.80
CA ALA A 453 4.36 -0.42 25.16
C ALA A 453 5.43 -1.53 25.19
N VAL A 454 5.34 -2.53 24.31
CA VAL A 454 6.36 -3.58 24.14
C VAL A 454 7.74 -2.96 23.89
N PHE A 455 7.86 -1.94 23.04
CA PHE A 455 9.14 -1.29 22.76
C PHE A 455 9.72 -0.53 23.96
N LEU A 456 8.87 0.06 24.81
CA LEU A 456 9.30 0.71 26.05
C LEU A 456 9.76 -0.31 27.10
N GLU A 457 9.03 -1.42 27.27
CA GLU A 457 9.44 -2.50 28.18
C GLU A 457 10.71 -3.21 27.70
N TYR A 458 10.86 -3.42 26.38
CA TYR A 458 12.08 -3.96 25.78
C TYR A 458 13.29 -3.09 26.12
N GLN A 459 13.20 -1.78 25.86
CA GLN A 459 14.26 -0.82 26.17
C GLN A 459 14.58 -0.75 27.68
N ARG A 460 13.57 -0.92 28.56
CA ARG A 460 13.76 -1.00 30.02
C ARG A 460 14.53 -2.25 30.44
N MET A 461 14.32 -3.39 29.79
CA MET A 461 14.96 -4.65 30.17
C MET A 461 16.41 -4.79 29.67
N CYS A 462 16.70 -4.39 28.42
CA CYS A 462 18.03 -4.59 27.81
C CYS A 462 18.83 -3.31 27.58
N GLY A 463 18.29 -2.13 27.89
CA GLY A 463 18.93 -0.83 27.66
C GLY A 463 19.05 -0.43 26.18
N ARG A 464 18.42 -1.18 25.26
CA ARG A 464 18.55 -1.01 23.80
C ARG A 464 17.20 -0.80 23.13
N ASP A 465 17.14 0.13 22.17
CA ASP A 465 15.99 0.27 21.26
C ASP A 465 15.85 -0.98 20.37
N ILE A 466 14.63 -1.48 20.17
CA ILE A 466 14.37 -2.69 19.36
C ILE A 466 14.97 -2.60 17.94
N GLU A 467 15.00 -1.42 17.33
CA GLU A 467 15.64 -1.17 16.03
C GLU A 467 17.15 -1.48 16.03
N LYS A 468 17.86 -1.16 17.12
CA LYS A 468 19.29 -1.43 17.24
C LYS A 468 19.58 -2.92 17.46
N SER A 469 18.60 -3.70 17.90
CA SER A 469 18.68 -5.16 17.98
C SER A 469 18.38 -5.77 16.62
N ILE A 470 17.34 -5.30 15.92
CA ILE A 470 17.02 -5.75 14.55
C ILE A 470 18.22 -5.52 13.61
N GLY A 471 18.84 -4.33 13.63
CA GLY A 471 20.06 -4.02 12.85
C GLY A 471 21.37 -4.64 13.37
N ARG A 472 21.29 -5.67 14.22
CA ARG A 472 22.40 -6.53 14.66
C ARG A 472 22.12 -7.99 14.37
N GLU A 473 20.89 -8.40 14.67
CA GLU A 473 20.41 -9.78 14.62
C GLU A 473 19.75 -10.13 13.26
N MET A 474 19.62 -9.18 12.34
CA MET A 474 19.06 -9.38 10.99
C MET A 474 19.87 -8.60 9.95
N SER A 475 19.70 -8.95 8.68
CA SER A 475 20.32 -8.24 7.55
C SER A 475 19.39 -8.14 6.33
N GLY A 476 19.71 -7.25 5.40
CA GLY A 476 19.07 -7.16 4.08
C GLY A 476 17.61 -6.71 4.13
N ASP A 477 16.76 -7.32 3.29
CA ASP A 477 15.36 -6.91 3.14
C ASP A 477 14.50 -7.29 4.34
N LEU A 478 14.89 -8.35 5.08
CA LEU A 478 14.25 -8.71 6.34
C LEU A 478 14.49 -7.66 7.42
N GLU A 479 15.75 -7.23 7.59
CA GLU A 479 16.10 -6.13 8.49
C GLU A 479 15.36 -4.85 8.08
N SER A 480 15.45 -4.49 6.80
CA SER A 480 14.80 -3.30 6.23
C SER A 480 13.29 -3.30 6.44
N GLY A 481 12.64 -4.45 6.26
CA GLY A 481 11.21 -4.66 6.48
C GLY A 481 10.82 -4.57 7.96
N MET A 482 11.55 -5.23 8.85
CA MET A 482 11.29 -5.19 10.30
C MET A 482 11.51 -3.79 10.87
N LEU A 483 12.57 -3.08 10.44
CA LEU A 483 12.82 -1.68 10.80
C LEU A 483 11.71 -0.76 10.28
N ALA A 484 11.20 -0.97 9.07
CA ALA A 484 10.08 -0.21 8.54
C ALA A 484 8.79 -0.43 9.36
N VAL A 485 8.47 -1.68 9.73
CA VAL A 485 7.34 -1.99 10.60
C VAL A 485 7.45 -1.28 11.95
N VAL A 486 8.62 -1.35 12.62
CA VAL A 486 8.83 -0.64 13.90
C VAL A 486 8.69 0.88 13.74
N LYS A 487 9.29 1.48 12.71
CA LYS A 487 9.19 2.92 12.43
C LYS A 487 7.74 3.35 12.16
N CYS A 488 7.03 2.60 11.33
CA CYS A 488 5.61 2.82 11.03
C CYS A 488 4.70 2.69 12.26
N ILE A 489 5.01 1.80 13.20
CA ILE A 489 4.32 1.68 14.50
C ILE A 489 4.62 2.89 15.40
N LYS A 490 5.89 3.29 15.54
CA LYS A 490 6.29 4.41 16.41
C LYS A 490 5.75 5.74 15.89
N ASN A 491 6.07 6.10 14.64
CA ASN A 491 5.72 7.38 14.01
C ASN A 491 5.72 7.24 12.47
N THR A 492 4.57 6.94 11.88
CA THR A 492 4.40 6.77 10.42
C THR A 492 4.75 8.04 9.62
N PRO A 493 4.38 9.26 10.05
CA PRO A 493 4.85 10.49 9.42
C PRO A 493 6.38 10.63 9.37
N ALA A 494 7.10 10.29 10.45
CA ALA A 494 8.56 10.34 10.46
C ALA A 494 9.20 9.30 9.52
N TYR A 495 8.59 8.11 9.37
CA TYR A 495 9.03 7.12 8.38
C TYR A 495 8.91 7.65 6.94
N PHE A 496 7.80 8.30 6.60
CA PHE A 496 7.65 8.93 5.28
C PHE A 496 8.58 10.12 5.08
N ALA A 497 8.84 10.92 6.13
CA ALA A 497 9.85 11.98 6.07
C ALA A 497 11.26 11.43 5.78
N GLU A 498 11.66 10.33 6.44
CA GLU A 498 12.93 9.64 6.18
C GLU A 498 13.02 9.13 4.74
N ARG A 499 11.92 8.57 4.20
CA ARG A 499 11.89 8.05 2.83
C ARG A 499 11.87 9.15 1.76
N LEU A 500 11.18 10.26 1.99
CA LEU A 500 11.26 11.45 1.14
C LEU A 500 12.69 12.04 1.13
N TYR A 501 13.35 12.11 2.30
CA TYR A 501 14.74 12.54 2.38
C TYR A 501 15.68 11.58 1.65
N LYS A 502 15.53 10.26 1.84
CA LYS A 502 16.29 9.23 1.10
C LYS A 502 15.97 9.16 -0.40
N ALA A 503 14.85 9.73 -0.86
CA ALA A 503 14.48 9.81 -2.26
C ALA A 503 15.10 11.02 -2.98
N MET A 504 15.46 12.08 -2.25
CA MET A 504 16.03 13.34 -2.78
C MET A 504 17.44 13.62 -2.24
N LYS A 505 18.14 12.61 -1.68
CA LYS A 505 19.51 12.76 -1.15
C LYS A 505 20.52 12.15 -2.12
N GLY A 506 21.28 12.99 -2.79
CA GLY A 506 22.46 12.61 -3.57
C GLY A 506 22.49 13.32 -4.91
N ALA A 507 22.99 12.62 -5.93
CA ALA A 507 22.84 13.03 -7.31
C ALA A 507 21.60 12.35 -7.91
N GLY A 508 20.61 13.15 -8.31
CA GLY A 508 19.36 12.67 -8.88
C GLY A 508 18.34 12.16 -7.86
N THR A 509 17.11 11.98 -8.33
CA THR A 509 15.91 11.75 -7.52
C THR A 509 15.37 10.33 -7.72
N LYS A 510 14.78 9.73 -6.67
CA LYS A 510 14.03 8.47 -6.77
C LYS A 510 12.57 8.75 -7.06
N ASP A 511 12.29 9.34 -8.22
CA ASP A 511 11.00 9.95 -8.57
C ASP A 511 9.78 9.04 -8.35
N ARG A 512 9.89 7.74 -8.64
CA ARG A 512 8.81 6.77 -8.34
C ARG A 512 8.40 6.80 -6.86
N THR A 513 9.37 6.86 -5.95
CA THR A 513 9.11 6.94 -4.49
C THR A 513 8.65 8.34 -4.08
N LEU A 514 9.19 9.40 -4.68
CA LEU A 514 8.73 10.77 -4.44
C LEU A 514 7.26 10.95 -4.83
N ILE A 515 6.88 10.55 -6.05
CA ILE A 515 5.50 10.55 -6.55
C ILE A 515 4.59 9.71 -5.64
N ARG A 516 4.98 8.47 -5.33
CA ARG A 516 4.16 7.57 -4.51
C ARG A 516 3.85 8.14 -3.13
N ILE A 517 4.84 8.66 -2.41
CA ILE A 517 4.62 9.25 -1.09
C ILE A 517 3.84 10.56 -1.21
N MET A 518 4.21 11.46 -2.13
CA MET A 518 3.54 12.76 -2.26
C MET A 518 2.07 12.62 -2.66
N VAL A 519 1.72 11.69 -3.55
CA VAL A 519 0.31 11.39 -3.88
C VAL A 519 -0.39 10.71 -2.71
N THR A 520 0.09 9.55 -2.23
CA THR A 520 -0.66 8.72 -1.27
C THR A 520 -0.78 9.31 0.14
N ARG A 521 0.05 10.28 0.52
CA ARG A 521 0.00 10.92 1.85
C ARG A 521 -0.61 12.33 1.85
N SER A 522 -0.82 12.95 0.69
CA SER A 522 -1.36 14.32 0.53
C SER A 522 -2.70 14.57 1.20
N GLU A 523 -3.55 13.55 1.31
CA GLU A 523 -4.89 13.65 1.94
C GLU A 523 -4.97 12.92 3.29
N VAL A 524 -3.81 12.54 3.86
CA VAL A 524 -3.72 11.78 5.12
C VAL A 524 -2.95 12.55 6.20
N ASP A 525 -1.63 12.63 6.08
CA ASP A 525 -0.72 13.08 7.14
C ASP A 525 0.45 13.96 6.65
N MET A 526 0.37 14.49 5.42
CA MET A 526 1.41 15.34 4.83
C MET A 526 1.83 16.53 5.70
N LEU A 527 0.93 17.11 6.50
CA LEU A 527 1.27 18.19 7.43
C LEU A 527 2.09 17.72 8.64
N ASP A 528 1.95 16.47 9.09
CA ASP A 528 2.80 15.88 10.12
C ASP A 528 4.12 15.34 9.52
N ILE A 529 4.09 14.84 8.28
CA ILE A 529 5.30 14.45 7.53
C ILE A 529 6.24 15.65 7.39
N ARG A 530 5.71 16.82 7.00
CA ARG A 530 6.46 18.08 6.91
C ARG A 530 7.09 18.50 8.24
N GLN A 531 6.31 18.47 9.33
CA GLN A 531 6.82 18.77 10.68
C GLN A 531 7.95 17.83 11.11
N GLU A 532 7.83 16.52 10.86
CA GLU A 532 8.91 15.56 11.09
C GLU A 532 10.09 15.78 10.15
N TYR A 533 9.87 16.23 8.91
CA TYR A 533 10.94 16.51 7.94
C TYR A 533 11.83 17.68 8.41
N VAL A 534 11.24 18.83 8.77
CA VAL A 534 11.99 19.98 9.32
C VAL A 534 12.73 19.60 10.58
N LYS A 535 12.04 18.93 11.52
CA LYS A 535 12.59 18.46 12.80
C LYS A 535 13.81 17.53 12.63
N ASN A 536 13.78 16.63 11.64
CA ASN A 536 14.82 15.62 11.46
C ASN A 536 15.93 16.03 10.48
N TYR A 537 15.70 17.04 9.61
CA TYR A 537 16.65 17.43 8.54
C TYR A 537 16.99 18.92 8.45
N GLY A 538 16.40 19.79 9.29
CA GLY A 538 16.74 21.21 9.37
C GLY A 538 16.37 22.05 8.13
N LYS A 539 15.56 21.50 7.23
CA LYS A 539 15.14 22.11 5.95
C LYS A 539 13.69 21.68 5.68
N SER A 540 12.87 22.56 5.11
CA SER A 540 11.49 22.20 4.75
C SER A 540 11.43 21.21 3.58
N LEU A 541 10.41 20.34 3.60
CA LEU A 541 10.15 19.41 2.51
C LEU A 541 9.93 20.18 1.19
N TYR A 542 9.21 21.31 1.26
CA TYR A 542 8.97 22.22 0.14
C TYR A 542 10.28 22.69 -0.51
N THR A 543 11.21 23.22 0.28
CA THR A 543 12.51 23.73 -0.24
C THR A 543 13.44 22.59 -0.65
N HIS A 544 13.20 21.35 -0.21
CA HIS A 544 13.91 20.19 -0.76
C HIS A 544 13.37 19.82 -2.14
N ILE A 545 12.07 19.55 -2.28
CA ILE A 545 11.41 19.27 -3.56
C ILE A 545 11.70 20.38 -4.58
N SER A 546 11.64 21.64 -4.15
CA SER A 546 11.83 22.80 -5.03
C SER A 546 13.25 22.93 -5.60
N GLY A 547 14.25 22.38 -4.91
CA GLY A 547 15.64 22.33 -5.37
C GLY A 547 15.99 21.06 -6.15
N ASP A 548 15.36 19.93 -5.82
CA ASP A 548 15.66 18.62 -6.41
C ASP A 548 14.93 18.38 -7.75
N THR A 549 13.75 19.01 -7.93
CA THR A 549 12.88 18.80 -9.10
C THR A 549 12.71 20.06 -9.96
N SER A 550 12.23 19.91 -11.19
CA SER A 550 12.07 21.00 -12.17
C SER A 550 10.75 20.94 -12.95
N GLY A 551 10.46 21.98 -13.74
CA GLY A 551 9.29 22.06 -14.62
C GLY A 551 7.94 21.89 -13.92
N ASP A 552 6.97 21.42 -14.69
CA ASP A 552 5.57 21.20 -14.27
C ASP A 552 5.42 20.04 -13.28
N TYR A 553 6.34 19.08 -13.34
CA TYR A 553 6.54 18.07 -12.32
C TYR A 553 6.77 18.69 -10.93
N LYS A 554 7.73 19.63 -10.80
CA LYS A 554 7.93 20.41 -9.57
C LYS A 554 6.66 21.15 -9.16
N LYS A 555 6.03 21.91 -10.07
CA LYS A 555 4.84 22.72 -9.76
C LYS A 555 3.74 21.85 -9.12
N LEU A 556 3.47 20.67 -9.67
CA LEU A 556 2.45 19.75 -9.15
C LEU A 556 2.88 19.08 -7.83
N LEU A 557 4.13 18.64 -7.67
CA LEU A 557 4.62 18.12 -6.38
C LEU A 557 4.48 19.16 -5.26
N LEU A 558 4.76 20.44 -5.54
CA LEU A 558 4.63 21.51 -4.57
C LEU A 558 3.17 21.80 -4.20
N LYS A 559 2.20 21.67 -5.12
CA LYS A 559 0.76 21.68 -4.76
C LYS A 559 0.44 20.60 -3.71
N PHE A 560 0.96 19.39 -3.90
CA PHE A 560 0.76 18.26 -2.98
C PHE A 560 1.54 18.42 -1.65
N CYS A 561 2.65 19.17 -1.64
CA CYS A 561 3.35 19.59 -0.42
C CYS A 561 2.63 20.71 0.35
N GLY A 562 1.85 21.55 -0.34
CA GLY A 562 1.32 22.81 0.20
C GLY A 562 2.39 23.93 0.19
N GLY A 563 2.31 24.88 1.12
CA GLY A 563 3.31 25.95 1.26
C GLY A 563 4.65 25.46 1.84
N SER A 564 5.60 26.38 2.06
CA SER A 564 6.74 26.10 2.95
C SER A 564 6.30 26.03 4.41
N ASP A 565 7.16 25.41 5.19
CA ASP A 565 7.27 25.33 6.65
C ASP A 565 8.67 25.81 7.05
#